data_AF-A0A067BPM2-F1
#
_entry.id   AF-A0A067BPM2-F1
#
_cell.length_a   1.000
_cell.length_b   1.000
_cell.length_c   1.000
_cell.angle_alpha   90.00
_cell.angle_beta   90.00
_cell.angle_gamma   90.00
#
_symmetry.space_group_name_H-M   'P 1'
#
loop_
_entity.id
_entity.type
_entity.pdbx_description
1 polymer ?
#
loop_
_entity_poly.entity_id
_entity_poly.type
_entity_poly.pdbx_seq_one_letter_code
_entity_poly.pdbx_strand_id
1 'polypeptide(L)'
;ADLRAKIRQRPQDDEEKGVLASRPAWALTKDKAESKRDQQDEDSVDDLLAFANNLDIDTFLGDVELKAQVAQVDEQLAQLQELVNQEEADEKKGQVRERLQQESLERQYLNAATLARLSARDAKDNDDDDDTKSVASTVLSECKSIRSVHSTKSVLALTKRAEQKLSLDPIPEPHVVTHDEESGTRLLNKHLTSNLPYMHRNPAV
;
A
#
# COMPACT_ATOMS: atom_id res chain seq x y z
N ALA A 1 79.73 -54.55 27.13
CA ALA A 1 78.68 -54.05 28.04
C ALA A 1 77.96 -52.81 27.50
N ASP A 2 78.54 -52.06 26.56
CA ASP A 2 78.05 -50.74 26.17
C ASP A 2 76.97 -50.71 25.05
N LEU A 3 76.80 -51.80 24.30
CA LEU A 3 75.76 -51.90 23.25
C LEU A 3 74.38 -52.27 23.82
N ARG A 4 74.30 -52.75 25.06
CA ARG A 4 73.04 -53.11 25.73
C ARG A 4 72.38 -51.93 26.46
N ALA A 5 73.15 -50.87 26.71
CA ALA A 5 72.67 -49.62 27.32
C ALA A 5 72.00 -48.69 26.29
N LYS A 6 72.39 -48.76 25.01
CA LYS A 6 71.82 -47.94 23.93
C LYS A 6 70.41 -48.34 23.46
N ILE A 7 69.94 -49.56 23.77
CA ILE A 7 68.60 -50.05 23.35
C ILE A 7 67.49 -49.63 24.34
N ARG A 8 67.85 -49.01 25.47
CA ARG A 8 66.91 -48.63 26.54
C ARG A 8 66.62 -47.13 26.66
N GLN A 9 67.17 -46.30 25.78
CA GLN A 9 66.72 -44.90 25.67
C GLN A 9 65.59 -44.85 24.65
N ARG A 10 64.39 -45.22 25.12
CA ARG A 10 63.13 -44.87 24.48
C ARG A 10 62.92 -43.36 24.69
N PRO A 11 62.44 -42.59 23.71
CA PRO A 11 62.04 -41.21 23.94
C PRO A 11 60.77 -41.23 24.81
N GLN A 12 60.93 -41.36 26.13
CA GLN A 12 59.81 -41.43 27.08
C GLN A 12 59.31 -40.05 27.48
N ASP A 13 60.16 -39.04 27.42
CA ASP A 13 59.86 -37.73 27.99
C ASP A 13 58.73 -37.01 27.21
N ASP A 14 58.68 -37.16 25.89
CA ASP A 14 57.63 -36.56 25.05
C ASP A 14 56.28 -37.30 25.15
N GLU A 15 56.30 -38.63 25.23
CA GLU A 15 55.06 -39.43 25.39
C GLU A 15 54.45 -39.29 26.79
N GLU A 16 55.28 -39.16 27.84
CA GLU A 16 54.79 -38.91 29.19
C GLU A 16 54.18 -37.50 29.32
N LYS A 17 54.73 -36.48 28.65
CA LYS A 17 54.17 -35.11 28.67
C LYS A 17 52.77 -35.05 28.05
N GLY A 18 52.53 -35.76 26.94
CA GLY A 18 51.20 -35.84 26.30
C GLY A 18 50.15 -36.56 27.16
N VAL A 19 50.54 -37.63 27.85
CA VAL A 19 49.63 -38.35 28.78
C VAL A 19 49.33 -37.52 30.03
N LEU A 20 50.29 -36.75 30.53
CA LEU A 20 50.09 -35.82 31.66
C LEU A 20 49.22 -34.62 31.29
N ALA A 21 49.31 -34.14 30.03
CA ALA A 21 48.46 -33.07 29.50
C ALA A 21 46.98 -33.49 29.42
N SER A 22 46.69 -34.73 29.00
CA SER A 22 45.32 -35.24 28.87
C SER A 22 44.67 -35.62 30.21
N ARG A 23 45.46 -36.04 31.21
CA ARG A 23 44.92 -36.43 32.52
C ARG A 23 44.46 -35.22 33.33
N PRO A 24 43.26 -35.26 33.94
CA PRO A 24 42.79 -34.16 34.76
C PRO A 24 43.59 -34.07 36.07
N ALA A 25 43.71 -32.86 36.64
CA ALA A 25 44.60 -32.58 37.78
C ALA A 25 44.34 -33.46 39.02
N TRP A 26 43.08 -33.87 39.24
CA TRP A 26 42.69 -34.76 40.34
C TRP A 26 43.17 -36.21 40.19
N ALA A 27 43.64 -36.61 39.01
CA ALA A 27 44.20 -37.93 38.73
C ALA A 27 45.74 -37.96 38.71
N LEU A 28 46.38 -36.85 39.10
CA LEU A 28 47.83 -36.67 39.19
C LEU A 28 48.28 -36.59 40.66
N THR A 29 49.55 -36.91 40.93
CA THR A 29 50.15 -36.63 42.23
C THR A 29 50.31 -35.14 42.43
N LYS A 30 50.33 -34.66 43.69
CA LYS A 30 50.42 -33.23 44.03
C LYS A 30 51.51 -32.51 43.23
N ASP A 31 52.73 -33.03 43.26
CA ASP A 31 53.89 -32.42 42.59
C ASP A 31 53.71 -32.35 41.05
N LYS A 32 53.07 -33.36 40.45
CA LYS A 32 52.79 -33.39 39.00
C LYS A 32 51.62 -32.48 38.61
N ALA A 33 50.63 -32.33 39.49
CA ALA A 33 49.53 -31.40 39.29
C ALA A 33 50.01 -29.94 39.41
N GLU A 34 50.92 -29.66 40.34
CA GLU A 34 51.57 -28.36 40.52
C GLU A 34 52.46 -28.02 39.31
N SER A 35 53.33 -28.94 38.89
CA SER A 35 54.17 -28.76 37.69
C SER A 35 53.34 -28.55 36.41
N LYS A 36 52.21 -29.24 36.26
CA LYS A 36 51.29 -29.05 35.12
C LYS A 36 50.69 -27.64 35.13
N ARG A 37 50.36 -27.12 36.31
CA ARG A 37 49.80 -25.78 36.46
C ARG A 37 50.85 -24.72 36.11
N ASP A 38 52.07 -24.86 36.63
CA ASP A 38 53.16 -23.93 36.33
C ASP A 38 53.47 -23.91 34.83
N GLN A 39 53.48 -25.08 34.17
CA GLN A 39 53.65 -25.16 32.72
C GLN A 39 52.49 -24.48 31.97
N GLN A 40 51.25 -24.63 32.42
CA GLN A 40 50.10 -23.96 31.80
C GLN A 40 50.18 -22.44 31.95
N ASP A 41 50.69 -21.95 33.09
CA ASP A 41 50.88 -20.53 33.34
C ASP A 41 52.01 -19.97 32.44
N GLU A 42 53.11 -20.70 32.25
CA GLU A 42 54.18 -20.37 31.30
C GLU A 42 53.67 -20.34 29.85
N ASP A 43 52.96 -21.38 29.42
CA ASP A 43 52.38 -21.47 28.08
C ASP A 43 51.39 -20.31 27.83
N SER A 44 50.62 -19.92 28.85
CA SER A 44 49.68 -18.78 28.77
C SER A 44 50.40 -17.43 28.65
N VAL A 45 51.58 -17.29 29.27
CA VAL A 45 52.42 -16.09 29.14
C VAL A 45 53.00 -16.00 27.74
N ASP A 46 53.47 -17.13 27.19
CA ASP A 46 53.98 -17.19 25.82
C ASP A 46 52.89 -16.87 24.79
N ASP A 47 51.67 -17.35 25.00
CA ASP A 47 50.49 -17.00 24.17
C ASP A 47 50.19 -15.50 24.23
N LEU A 48 50.27 -14.88 25.42
CA LEU A 48 50.04 -13.45 25.58
C LEU A 48 51.14 -12.62 24.90
N LEU A 49 52.40 -13.06 25.00
CA LEU A 49 53.52 -12.43 24.32
C LEU A 49 53.39 -12.58 22.80
N ALA A 50 52.98 -13.75 22.31
CA ALA A 50 52.73 -13.99 20.89
C ALA A 50 51.58 -13.11 20.37
N PHE A 51 50.51 -12.96 21.14
CA PHE A 51 49.42 -12.04 20.81
C PHE A 51 49.90 -10.58 20.75
N ALA A 52 50.60 -10.11 21.78
CA ALA A 52 51.08 -8.73 21.86
C ALA A 52 52.07 -8.39 20.74
N ASN A 53 52.96 -9.32 20.41
CA ASN A 53 53.96 -9.13 19.34
C ASN A 53 53.35 -9.15 17.93
N ASN A 54 52.19 -9.79 17.76
CA ASN A 54 51.49 -9.87 16.48
C ASN A 54 50.26 -8.96 16.40
N LEU A 55 50.07 -8.06 17.37
CA LEU A 55 48.97 -7.11 17.37
C LEU A 55 49.31 -5.91 16.47
N ASP A 56 48.67 -5.82 15.31
CA ASP A 56 48.76 -4.65 14.43
C ASP A 56 47.76 -3.57 14.87
N ILE A 57 48.24 -2.69 15.77
CA ILE A 57 47.46 -1.59 16.32
C ILE A 57 47.17 -0.52 15.26
N ASP A 58 48.07 -0.33 14.29
CA ASP A 58 47.96 0.72 13.27
C ASP A 58 46.82 0.43 12.30
N THR A 59 46.65 -0.84 11.89
CA THR A 59 45.49 -1.26 11.08
C THR A 59 44.18 -1.05 11.84
N PHE A 60 44.11 -1.43 13.12
CA PHE A 60 42.91 -1.24 13.92
C PHE A 60 42.58 0.25 14.14
N LEU A 61 43.60 1.08 14.38
CA LEU A 61 43.42 2.51 14.57
C LEU A 61 42.96 3.18 13.26
N GLY A 62 43.48 2.76 12.11
CA GLY A 62 43.03 3.22 10.80
C GLY A 62 41.55 2.93 10.56
N ASP A 63 41.06 1.75 10.94
CA ASP A 63 39.62 1.41 10.84
C ASP A 63 38.74 2.28 11.75
N VAL A 64 39.24 2.64 12.93
CA VAL A 64 38.51 3.53 13.86
C VAL A 64 38.47 4.96 13.35
N GLU A 65 39.57 5.46 12.81
CA GLU A 65 39.62 6.79 12.19
C GLU A 65 38.70 6.86 10.97
N LEU A 66 38.76 5.85 10.09
CA LEU A 66 37.88 5.77 8.93
C LEU A 66 36.40 5.74 9.35
N LYS A 67 36.04 4.95 10.37
CA LYS A 67 34.68 4.94 10.93
C LYS A 67 34.27 6.30 11.47
N ALA A 68 35.17 7.01 12.14
CA ALA A 68 34.89 8.36 12.64
C ALA A 68 34.66 9.35 11.49
N GLN A 69 35.46 9.28 10.42
CA GLN A 69 35.27 10.12 9.23
C GLN A 69 33.95 9.80 8.52
N VAL A 70 33.58 8.52 8.37
CA VAL A 70 32.29 8.12 7.79
C VAL A 70 31.12 8.65 8.63
N ALA A 71 31.18 8.52 9.96
CA ALA A 71 30.14 9.06 10.84
C ALA A 71 29.99 10.58 10.71
N GLN A 72 31.10 11.30 10.53
CA GLN A 72 31.07 12.75 10.28
C GLN A 72 30.42 13.10 8.93
N VAL A 73 30.72 12.34 7.88
CA VAL A 73 30.10 12.52 6.56
C VAL A 73 28.60 12.24 6.62
N ASP A 74 28.18 11.19 7.33
CA ASP A 74 26.77 10.86 7.53
C ASP A 74 26.03 11.98 8.29
N GLU A 75 26.66 12.59 9.29
CA GLU A 75 26.10 13.75 9.99
C GLU A 75 25.92 14.95 9.05
N GLN A 76 26.93 15.26 8.23
CA GLN A 76 26.85 16.34 7.25
C GLN A 76 25.77 16.08 6.20
N LEU A 77 25.64 14.83 5.73
CA LEU A 77 24.60 14.44 4.79
C LEU A 77 23.20 14.61 5.39
N ALA A 78 23.02 14.22 6.67
CA ALA A 78 21.75 14.40 7.36
C ALA A 78 21.37 15.88 7.51
N GLN A 79 22.34 16.76 7.81
CA GLN A 79 22.12 18.20 7.87
C GLN A 79 21.71 18.78 6.52
N LEU A 80 22.39 18.39 5.43
CA LEU A 80 22.04 18.83 4.07
C LEU A 80 20.66 18.32 3.66
N GLN A 81 20.33 17.07 3.96
CA GLN A 81 19.03 16.49 3.64
C GLN A 81 17.90 17.24 4.36
N GLU A 82 18.10 17.64 5.61
CA GLU A 82 17.14 18.46 6.34
C GLU A 82 16.92 19.83 5.69
N LEU A 83 17.99 20.52 5.29
CA LEU A 83 17.89 21.80 4.58
C LEU A 83 17.13 21.68 3.26
N VAL A 84 17.41 20.63 2.47
CA VAL A 84 16.71 20.35 1.21
C VAL A 84 15.22 20.11 1.45
N ASN A 85 14.87 19.33 2.47
CA ASN A 85 13.47 19.07 2.81
C ASN A 85 12.73 20.34 3.24
N GLN A 86 13.40 21.22 3.99
CA GLN A 86 12.84 22.50 4.42
C GLN A 86 12.62 23.44 3.23
N GLU A 87 13.60 23.55 2.34
CA GLU A 87 13.50 24.35 1.12
C GLU A 87 12.34 23.85 0.24
N GLU A 88 12.24 22.54 -0.01
CA GLU A 88 11.15 21.97 -0.79
C GLU A 88 9.78 22.22 -0.14
N ALA A 89 9.71 22.17 1.20
CA ALA A 89 8.48 22.48 1.92
C ALA A 89 8.10 23.96 1.79
N ASP A 90 9.07 24.87 1.83
CA ASP A 90 8.83 26.31 1.69
C ASP A 90 8.49 26.70 0.25
N GLU A 91 9.10 26.08 -0.75
CA GLU A 91 8.70 26.20 -2.15
C GLU A 91 7.26 25.76 -2.37
N LYS A 92 6.87 24.59 -1.82
CA LYS A 92 5.48 24.11 -1.91
C LYS A 92 4.50 25.08 -1.24
N LYS A 93 4.84 25.63 -0.07
CA LYS A 93 4.01 26.66 0.58
C LYS A 93 3.92 27.93 -0.26
N GLY A 94 5.01 28.33 -0.90
CA GLY A 94 5.07 29.47 -1.83
C GLY A 94 4.12 29.26 -3.01
N GLN A 95 4.21 28.10 -3.67
CA GLN A 95 3.33 27.73 -4.79
C GLN A 95 1.85 27.71 -4.38
N VAL A 96 1.52 27.17 -3.19
CA VAL A 96 0.15 27.17 -2.67
C VAL A 96 -0.35 28.59 -2.42
N ARG A 97 0.50 29.45 -1.83
CA ARG A 97 0.16 30.86 -1.58
C ARG A 97 -0.06 31.60 -2.90
N GLU A 98 0.81 31.42 -3.88
CA GLU A 98 0.69 32.04 -5.19
C GLU A 98 -0.59 31.58 -5.90
N ARG A 99 -0.88 30.28 -5.89
CA ARG A 99 -2.11 29.72 -6.46
C ARG A 99 -3.36 30.30 -5.79
N LEU A 100 -3.34 30.45 -4.46
CA LEU A 100 -4.44 31.07 -3.73
C LEU A 100 -4.59 32.56 -4.08
N GLN A 101 -3.49 33.28 -4.28
CA GLN A 101 -3.53 34.67 -4.73
C GLN A 101 -4.08 34.78 -6.16
N GLN A 102 -3.66 33.91 -7.08
CA GLN A 102 -4.21 33.85 -8.43
C GLN A 102 -5.71 33.55 -8.40
N GLU A 103 -6.16 32.55 -7.65
CA GLU A 103 -7.58 32.25 -7.48
C GLU A 103 -8.34 33.43 -6.86
N SER A 104 -7.74 34.12 -5.88
CA SER A 104 -8.33 35.31 -5.28
C SER A 104 -8.48 36.45 -6.31
N LEU A 105 -7.48 36.67 -7.15
CA LEU A 105 -7.53 37.66 -8.23
C LEU A 105 -8.57 37.27 -9.29
N GLU A 106 -8.61 36.01 -9.71
CA GLU A 106 -9.64 35.48 -10.63
C GLU A 106 -11.05 35.67 -10.07
N ARG A 107 -11.26 35.39 -8.77
CA ARG A 107 -12.52 35.65 -8.06
C ARG A 107 -12.84 37.15 -7.97
N GLN A 108 -11.83 38.02 -7.84
CA GLN A 108 -12.02 39.48 -7.88
C GLN A 108 -12.37 39.97 -9.28
N TYR A 109 -11.81 39.38 -10.35
CA TYR A 109 -12.22 39.66 -11.72
C TYR A 109 -13.68 39.23 -11.96
N LEU A 110 -14.10 38.12 -11.36
CA LEU A 110 -15.51 37.68 -11.28
C LEU A 110 -16.27 38.40 -10.14
N ASN A 111 -16.17 39.73 -10.09
CA ASN A 111 -16.91 40.54 -9.12
C ASN A 111 -18.43 40.46 -9.33
N ALA A 112 -19.20 40.78 -8.29
CA ALA A 112 -20.67 40.78 -8.33
C ALA A 112 -21.26 41.60 -9.49
N ALA A 113 -20.54 42.63 -9.97
CA ALA A 113 -20.96 43.43 -11.12
C ALA A 113 -20.80 42.71 -12.48
N THR A 114 -19.77 41.87 -12.66
CA THR A 114 -19.62 41.03 -13.86
C THR A 114 -20.57 39.84 -13.83
N LEU A 115 -20.75 39.22 -12.66
CA LEU A 115 -21.77 38.19 -12.45
C LEU A 115 -23.19 38.72 -12.66
N ALA A 116 -23.52 39.93 -12.20
CA ALA A 116 -24.83 40.55 -12.44
C ALA A 116 -25.09 40.84 -13.93
N ARG A 117 -24.03 41.13 -14.71
CA ARG A 117 -24.16 41.31 -16.17
C ARG A 117 -24.37 39.99 -16.92
N LEU A 118 -23.81 38.89 -16.40
CA LEU A 118 -24.02 37.54 -16.95
C LEU A 118 -25.37 36.96 -16.50
N SER A 119 -25.78 37.15 -15.24
CA SER A 119 -27.07 36.68 -14.72
C SER A 119 -28.26 37.39 -15.38
N ALA A 120 -28.13 38.69 -15.70
CA ALA A 120 -29.16 39.40 -16.48
C ALA A 120 -29.28 38.88 -17.93
N ARG A 121 -28.27 38.16 -18.43
CA ARG A 121 -28.25 37.56 -19.76
C ARG A 121 -28.71 36.10 -19.77
N ASP A 122 -28.50 35.37 -18.67
CA ASP A 122 -28.92 33.97 -18.46
C ASP A 122 -30.30 33.81 -17.80
N ALA A 123 -30.85 34.84 -17.14
CA ALA A 123 -32.20 34.82 -16.55
C ALA A 123 -33.34 34.68 -17.58
N LYS A 124 -33.02 34.38 -18.84
CA LYS A 124 -33.96 34.05 -19.91
C LYS A 124 -33.96 32.58 -20.30
N ASP A 125 -33.13 31.72 -19.70
CA ASP A 125 -32.99 30.33 -20.13
C ASP A 125 -32.95 29.34 -18.91
N ASN A 126 -34.09 28.71 -18.66
CA ASN A 126 -34.32 27.44 -17.92
C ASN A 126 -34.07 27.36 -16.39
N ASP A 127 -35.12 27.66 -15.61
CA ASP A 127 -35.24 27.28 -14.18
C ASP A 127 -35.31 25.75 -13.95
N ASP A 128 -35.87 24.99 -14.90
CA ASP A 128 -36.13 23.53 -14.74
C ASP A 128 -34.85 22.67 -14.59
N ASP A 129 -33.69 23.20 -14.98
CA ASP A 129 -32.43 22.45 -14.97
C ASP A 129 -31.64 22.60 -13.66
N ASP A 130 -31.98 23.53 -12.77
CA ASP A 130 -31.21 23.79 -11.54
C ASP A 130 -31.46 22.74 -10.44
N ASP A 131 -32.71 22.32 -10.28
CA ASP A 131 -33.10 21.26 -9.33
C ASP A 131 -32.45 19.92 -9.68
N THR A 132 -32.47 19.55 -10.97
CA THR A 132 -31.88 18.27 -11.44
C THR A 132 -30.35 18.28 -11.33
N LYS A 133 -29.70 19.44 -11.51
CA LYS A 133 -28.25 19.61 -11.26
C LYS A 133 -27.91 19.47 -9.79
N SER A 134 -28.71 20.06 -8.91
CA SER A 134 -28.52 19.98 -7.45
C SER A 134 -28.62 18.53 -6.95
N VAL A 135 -29.60 17.77 -7.43
CA VAL A 135 -29.73 16.33 -7.14
C VAL A 135 -28.53 15.54 -7.67
N ALA A 136 -28.12 15.76 -8.91
CA ALA A 136 -26.98 15.05 -9.51
C ALA A 136 -25.66 15.32 -8.76
N SER A 137 -25.44 16.57 -8.33
CA SER A 137 -24.25 16.94 -7.55
C SER A 137 -24.24 16.31 -6.15
N THR A 138 -25.39 16.21 -5.50
CA THR A 138 -25.55 15.57 -4.19
C THR A 138 -25.29 14.07 -4.26
N VAL A 139 -25.85 13.38 -5.26
CA VAL A 139 -25.61 11.93 -5.45
C VAL A 139 -24.13 11.64 -5.68
N LEU A 140 -23.44 12.47 -6.47
CA LEU A 140 -22.01 12.30 -6.71
C LEU A 140 -21.16 12.67 -5.50
N SER A 141 -21.59 13.63 -4.67
CA SER A 141 -20.88 14.03 -3.45
C SER A 141 -20.98 12.97 -2.34
N GLU A 142 -22.12 12.28 -2.25
CA GLU A 142 -22.39 11.28 -1.24
C GLU A 142 -21.88 9.88 -1.63
N CYS A 143 -21.96 9.51 -2.91
CA CYS A 143 -21.61 8.17 -3.39
C CYS A 143 -20.29 8.14 -4.18
N LYS A 144 -19.20 7.70 -3.52
CA LYS A 144 -17.86 7.61 -4.14
C LYS A 144 -17.79 6.63 -5.33
N SER A 145 -18.55 5.54 -5.26
CA SER A 145 -18.64 4.54 -6.34
C SER A 145 -19.29 5.11 -7.62
N ILE A 146 -20.37 5.90 -7.48
CA ILE A 146 -21.05 6.52 -8.63
C ILE A 146 -20.16 7.62 -9.22
N ARG A 147 -19.47 8.40 -8.37
CA ARG A 147 -18.52 9.44 -8.82
C ARG A 147 -17.36 8.90 -9.64
N SER A 148 -16.87 7.69 -9.33
CA SER A 148 -15.76 7.11 -10.10
C SER A 148 -16.14 6.68 -11.51
N VAL A 149 -17.43 6.53 -11.82
CA VAL A 149 -17.92 5.98 -13.10
C VAL A 149 -18.71 7.02 -13.91
N HIS A 150 -19.49 7.87 -13.24
CA HIS A 150 -20.38 8.82 -13.89
C HIS A 150 -19.99 10.27 -13.63
N SER A 151 -20.04 11.09 -14.67
CA SER A 151 -19.94 12.55 -14.56
C SER A 151 -21.30 13.17 -14.23
N THR A 152 -21.31 14.40 -13.71
CA THR A 152 -22.53 15.16 -13.40
C THR A 152 -23.49 15.23 -14.58
N LYS A 153 -22.96 15.39 -15.80
CA LYS A 153 -23.73 15.41 -17.04
C LYS A 153 -24.41 14.06 -17.34
N SER A 154 -23.73 12.95 -17.06
CA SER A 154 -24.28 11.60 -17.22
C SER A 154 -25.41 11.33 -16.22
N VAL A 155 -25.26 11.75 -14.96
CA VAL A 155 -26.28 11.56 -13.92
C VAL A 155 -27.53 12.40 -14.24
N LEU A 156 -27.35 13.64 -14.67
CA LEU A 156 -28.44 14.53 -15.08
C LEU A 156 -29.23 13.99 -16.28
N ALA A 157 -28.54 13.39 -17.26
CA ALA A 157 -29.22 12.75 -18.39
C ALA A 157 -30.06 11.53 -17.95
N LEU A 158 -29.60 10.78 -16.94
CA LEU A 158 -30.34 9.64 -16.38
C LEU A 158 -31.57 10.09 -15.59
N THR A 159 -31.47 11.17 -14.80
CA THR A 159 -32.62 11.73 -14.06
C THR A 159 -33.69 12.24 -15.03
N LYS A 160 -33.31 13.02 -16.05
CA LYS A 160 -34.24 13.47 -17.10
C LYS A 160 -34.93 12.31 -17.82
N ARG A 161 -34.18 11.25 -18.13
CA ARG A 161 -34.74 10.05 -18.76
C ARG A 161 -35.69 9.30 -17.82
N ALA A 162 -35.45 9.32 -16.52
CA ALA A 162 -36.33 8.70 -15.54
C ALA A 162 -37.63 9.51 -15.38
N GLU A 163 -37.54 10.83 -15.34
CA GLU A 163 -38.69 11.75 -15.30
C GLU A 163 -39.61 11.55 -16.52
N GLN A 164 -39.03 11.50 -17.73
CA GLN A 164 -39.77 11.21 -18.96
C GLN A 164 -40.41 9.81 -19.01
N LYS A 165 -39.92 8.87 -18.19
CA LYS A 165 -40.52 7.53 -18.09
C LYS A 165 -41.59 7.45 -17.02
N LEU A 166 -41.57 8.35 -16.04
CA LEU A 166 -42.57 8.46 -14.99
C LEU A 166 -43.78 9.28 -15.44
N SER A 167 -43.67 10.07 -16.51
CA SER A 167 -44.81 10.55 -17.27
C SER A 167 -45.45 9.37 -18.04
N LEU A 168 -46.05 8.44 -17.30
CA LEU A 168 -46.79 7.32 -17.84
C LEU A 168 -48.18 7.80 -18.25
N ASP A 169 -48.51 7.62 -19.53
CA ASP A 169 -49.90 7.67 -19.99
C ASP A 169 -50.76 6.70 -19.15
N PRO A 170 -52.03 7.01 -18.85
CA PRO A 170 -52.88 6.16 -18.04
C PRO A 170 -52.98 4.77 -18.67
N ILE A 171 -52.52 3.74 -17.94
CA ILE A 171 -52.69 2.34 -18.35
C ILE A 171 -54.21 2.09 -18.47
N PRO A 172 -54.74 1.69 -19.64
CA PRO A 172 -56.16 1.41 -19.78
C PRO A 172 -56.56 0.28 -18.84
N GLU A 173 -57.62 0.49 -18.08
CA GLU A 173 -58.15 -0.54 -17.20
C GLU A 173 -58.55 -1.79 -18.02
N PRO A 174 -58.33 -3.00 -17.48
CA PRO A 174 -58.60 -4.24 -18.20
C PRO A 174 -60.07 -4.33 -18.59
N HIS A 175 -60.32 -4.57 -19.87
CA HIS A 175 -61.67 -4.74 -20.41
C HIS A 175 -62.24 -6.10 -19.99
N VAL A 176 -63.13 -6.10 -18.99
CA VAL A 176 -63.82 -7.31 -18.51
C VAL A 176 -65.09 -7.52 -19.32
N VAL A 177 -65.18 -8.65 -20.03
CA VAL A 177 -66.39 -9.09 -20.74
C VAL A 177 -67.04 -10.23 -19.96
N THR A 178 -68.24 -10.00 -19.42
CA THR A 178 -69.08 -11.03 -18.82
C THR A 178 -70.11 -11.51 -19.84
N HIS A 179 -70.21 -12.82 -20.07
CA HIS A 179 -71.22 -13.41 -20.96
C HIS A 179 -72.34 -14.05 -20.13
N ASP A 180 -73.58 -13.62 -20.34
CA ASP A 180 -74.76 -14.30 -19.79
C ASP A 180 -75.01 -15.62 -20.54
N GLU A 181 -75.11 -16.72 -19.79
CA GLU A 181 -75.26 -18.07 -20.36
C GLU A 181 -76.71 -18.47 -20.67
N GLU A 182 -77.68 -17.55 -20.49
CA GLU A 182 -79.12 -17.83 -20.51
C GLU A 182 -79.66 -18.31 -21.87
N SER A 183 -78.92 -18.16 -22.97
CA SER A 183 -79.38 -18.55 -24.32
C SER A 183 -78.43 -19.48 -25.08
N GLY A 184 -77.41 -20.06 -24.42
CA GLY A 184 -76.45 -20.96 -25.10
C GLY A 184 -75.66 -20.30 -26.24
N THR A 185 -75.64 -18.97 -26.30
CA THR A 185 -74.95 -18.12 -27.29
C THR A 185 -73.47 -18.47 -27.40
N ARG A 186 -72.86 -18.91 -26.30
CA ARG A 186 -71.47 -19.38 -26.22
C ARG A 186 -71.19 -20.63 -27.06
N LEU A 187 -72.21 -21.47 -27.34
CA LEU A 187 -72.07 -22.63 -28.23
C LEU A 187 -72.21 -22.24 -29.71
N LEU A 188 -73.13 -21.32 -30.02
CA LEU A 188 -73.30 -20.79 -31.38
C LEU A 188 -72.07 -19.99 -31.83
N ASN A 189 -71.48 -19.21 -30.93
CA ASN A 189 -70.34 -18.35 -31.24
C ASN A 189 -69.01 -19.10 -31.46
N LYS A 190 -68.93 -20.39 -31.06
CA LYS A 190 -67.73 -21.22 -31.30
C LYS A 190 -67.54 -21.59 -32.77
N HIS A 191 -68.63 -21.64 -33.54
CA HIS A 191 -68.61 -22.01 -34.95
C HIS A 191 -68.58 -20.80 -35.89
N LEU A 192 -68.62 -19.58 -35.36
CA LEU A 192 -68.45 -18.36 -36.15
C LEU A 192 -67.04 -18.34 -36.73
N THR A 193 -66.95 -18.20 -38.05
CA THR A 193 -65.68 -18.10 -38.78
C THR A 193 -64.86 -16.88 -38.36
N SER A 194 -65.51 -15.83 -37.85
CA SER A 194 -64.85 -14.65 -37.28
C SER A 194 -64.03 -14.96 -36.03
N ASN A 195 -64.32 -16.03 -35.30
CA ASN A 195 -63.58 -16.43 -34.11
C ASN A 195 -62.44 -17.42 -34.41
N LEU A 196 -62.14 -17.68 -35.69
CA LEU A 196 -61.05 -18.58 -36.04
C LEU A 196 -59.70 -17.95 -35.67
N PRO A 197 -58.76 -18.71 -35.09
CA PRO A 197 -57.50 -18.18 -34.56
C PRO A 197 -56.65 -17.40 -35.56
N TYR A 198 -56.82 -17.66 -36.86
CA TYR A 198 -56.04 -17.02 -37.92
C TYR A 198 -56.65 -15.70 -38.43
N MET A 199 -57.94 -15.43 -38.15
CA MET A 199 -58.60 -14.21 -38.62
C MET A 199 -58.07 -12.94 -37.94
N HIS A 200 -57.62 -13.06 -36.69
CA HIS A 200 -57.10 -11.93 -35.89
C HIS A 200 -55.57 -11.94 -35.77
N ARG A 201 -54.89 -12.76 -36.58
CA ARG A 201 -53.42 -12.74 -36.65
C ARG A 201 -52.96 -11.80 -37.75
N ASN A 202 -51.85 -11.12 -37.48
CA ASN A 202 -51.19 -10.27 -38.47
C ASN A 202 -50.64 -11.16 -39.59
N PRO A 203 -51.09 -11.02 -40.85
CA PRO A 203 -50.66 -11.90 -41.95
C PRO A 203 -49.18 -11.73 -42.34
N ALA A 204 -48.49 -10.73 -41.78
CA ALA A 204 -47.08 -10.45 -42.03
C ALA A 204 -46.11 -11.07 -40.98
N VAL A 205 -46.60 -11.93 -40.08
CA VAL A 205 -45.80 -12.67 -39.09
C VAL A 205 -45.91 -14.17 -39.34
#